data_AF-A0A2D5HGX3-F1
#
_entry.id   AF-A0A2D5HGX3-F1
#
_cell.length_a   1.000
_cell.length_b   1.000
_cell.length_c   1.000
_cell.angle_alpha   90.00
_cell.angle_beta   90.00
_cell.angle_gamma   90.00
#
_symmetry.space_group_name_H-M   'P 1'
#
loop_
_entity.id
_entity.type
_entity.pdbx_description
1 polymer ?
#
loop_
_entity_poly.entity_id
_entity_poly.type
_entity_poly.pdbx_seq_one_letter_code
_entity_poly.pdbx_strand_id
1 'polypeptide(L)'
;MADTPTSSAPSIWASTIANIDDLHQQMDGAADNIRALEERLIASEEYLLDLRAPDLAGVIRKLDLLWEEQLHGQDQVSDQKVLILDDLRRLATA
;
A
#
# COMPACT_ATOMS: atom_id res chain seq x y z
N MET A 1 9.36 21.02 -27.58
CA MET A 1 8.25 20.06 -27.73
C MET A 1 8.02 19.50 -26.33
N ALA A 2 6.84 19.71 -25.75
CA ALA A 2 6.53 19.26 -24.40
C ALA A 2 6.16 17.77 -24.47
N ASP A 3 7.05 16.90 -23.98
CA ASP A 3 6.75 15.48 -23.83
C ASP A 3 5.71 15.31 -22.72
N THR A 4 4.45 15.13 -23.12
CA THR A 4 3.41 14.64 -22.21
C THR A 4 3.34 13.13 -22.39
N PRO A 5 3.51 12.36 -21.30
CA PRO A 5 2.36 11.61 -20.83
C PRO A 5 2.26 11.68 -19.29
N THR A 6 1.60 12.70 -18.75
CA THR A 6 1.29 12.76 -17.29
C THR A 6 0.08 11.88 -16.93
N SER A 7 -0.10 10.75 -17.63
CA SER A 7 -1.26 9.85 -17.48
C SER A 7 -0.89 8.44 -16.98
N SER A 8 0.40 8.13 -16.81
CA SER A 8 0.85 6.78 -16.47
C SER A 8 1.02 6.56 -14.96
N ALA A 9 1.45 7.55 -14.18
CA ALA A 9 1.70 7.33 -12.75
C ALA A 9 0.44 6.95 -11.94
N PRO A 10 -0.72 7.64 -12.11
CA PRO A 10 -1.96 7.24 -11.42
C PRO A 10 -2.50 5.89 -11.87
N SER A 11 -2.35 5.54 -13.16
CA SER A 11 -2.83 4.26 -13.70
C SER A 11 -1.94 3.10 -13.29
N ILE A 12 -0.62 3.28 -13.26
CA ILE A 12 0.32 2.30 -12.71
C ILE A 12 0.04 2.10 -11.23
N TRP A 13 -0.12 3.18 -10.46
CA TRP A 13 -0.52 3.10 -9.05
C TRP A 13 -1.79 2.27 -8.83
N ALA A 14 -2.87 2.61 -9.53
CA ALA A 14 -4.15 1.90 -9.42
C ALA A 14 -4.02 0.42 -9.80
N SER A 15 -3.23 0.12 -10.83
CA SER A 15 -3.00 -1.26 -11.28
C SER A 15 -2.19 -2.06 -10.25
N THR A 16 -1.18 -1.45 -9.64
CA THR A 16 -0.38 -2.08 -8.57
C THR A 16 -1.23 -2.36 -7.33
N ILE A 17 -2.10 -1.43 -6.93
CA ILE A 17 -3.04 -1.64 -5.82
C ILE A 17 -3.99 -2.80 -6.13
N ALA A 18 -4.62 -2.80 -7.31
CA ALA A 18 -5.53 -3.86 -7.70
C ALA A 18 -4.84 -5.25 -7.72
N ASN A 19 -3.57 -5.30 -8.13
CA ASN A 19 -2.79 -6.54 -8.10
C ASN A 19 -2.47 -7.00 -6.67
N ILE A 20 -2.16 -6.08 -5.74
CA ILE A 20 -1.95 -6.40 -4.32
C ILE A 20 -3.25 -6.96 -3.71
N ASP A 21 -4.39 -6.33 -3.97
CA ASP A 21 -5.68 -6.76 -3.43
C ASP A 21 -6.09 -8.14 -3.98
N ASP A 22 -5.86 -8.40 -5.27
CA ASP A 22 -6.08 -9.71 -5.91
C ASP A 22 -5.19 -10.81 -5.33
N LEU A 23 -3.92 -10.50 -5.02
CA LEU A 23 -2.99 -11.45 -4.39
C LEU A 23 -3.44 -11.82 -2.97
N HIS A 24 -3.87 -10.85 -2.17
CA HIS A 24 -4.45 -11.11 -0.85
C HIS A 24 -5.70 -12.00 -0.95
N GLN A 25 -6.61 -11.70 -1.89
CA GLN A 25 -7.81 -12.50 -2.10
C GLN A 25 -7.48 -13.96 -2.50
N GLN A 26 -6.46 -14.17 -3.33
CA GLN A 26 -5.99 -15.51 -3.70
C GLN A 26 -5.40 -16.27 -2.51
N MET A 27 -4.69 -15.59 -1.62
CA MET A 27 -4.11 -16.20 -0.41
C MET A 27 -5.21 -16.63 0.57
N ASP A 28 -6.23 -15.80 0.79
CA ASP A 28 -7.38 -16.13 1.64
C ASP A 28 -8.21 -17.31 1.08
N GLY A 29 -8.21 -17.47 -0.25
CA GLY A 29 -8.94 -18.51 -0.99
C GLY A 29 -8.34 -19.92 -0.91
N ALA A 30 -7.32 -20.17 -0.07
CA ALA A 30 -6.63 -21.45 0.07
C ALA A 30 -5.97 -21.95 -1.22
N ALA A 31 -5.26 -21.08 -1.93
CA ALA A 31 -4.52 -21.44 -3.13
C ALA A 31 -3.42 -22.49 -2.84
N ASP A 32 -3.22 -23.44 -3.76
CA ASP A 32 -2.21 -24.51 -3.64
C ASP A 32 -0.75 -24.01 -3.68
N ASN A 33 -0.53 -22.70 -3.88
CA ASN A 33 0.79 -22.10 -4.08
C ASN A 33 1.00 -20.81 -3.27
N ILE A 34 0.66 -20.85 -1.97
CA ILE A 34 0.77 -19.71 -1.04
C ILE A 34 2.14 -19.04 -1.11
N ARG A 35 3.23 -19.82 -1.09
CA ARG A 35 4.59 -19.28 -1.12
C ARG A 35 4.89 -18.42 -2.35
N ALA A 36 4.47 -18.84 -3.54
CA ALA A 36 4.70 -18.04 -4.75
C ALA A 36 3.79 -16.78 -4.79
N LEU A 37 2.62 -16.83 -4.13
CA LEU A 37 1.77 -15.66 -3.97
C LEU A 37 2.38 -14.64 -3.00
N GLU A 38 2.93 -15.10 -1.87
CA GLU A 38 3.67 -14.26 -0.92
C GLU A 38 4.86 -13.56 -1.59
N GLU A 39 5.68 -14.29 -2.36
CA GLU A 39 6.82 -13.70 -3.09
C GLU A 39 6.37 -12.62 -4.09
N ARG A 40 5.23 -12.83 -4.77
CA ARG A 40 4.64 -11.85 -5.70
C ARG A 40 4.02 -10.66 -4.98
N LEU A 41 3.43 -10.89 -3.81
CA LEU A 41 2.85 -9.85 -2.96
C LEU A 41 3.95 -8.90 -2.50
N ILE A 42 5.02 -9.43 -1.90
CA ILE A 42 6.18 -8.67 -1.45
C ILE A 42 6.76 -7.83 -2.61
N ALA A 43 6.98 -8.43 -3.78
CA ALA A 43 7.50 -7.70 -4.93
C ALA A 43 6.56 -6.56 -5.42
N SER A 44 5.25 -6.76 -5.29
CA SER A 44 4.25 -5.75 -5.69
C SER A 44 4.17 -4.61 -4.68
N GLU A 45 4.31 -4.92 -3.39
CA GLU A 45 4.37 -3.97 -2.29
C GLU A 45 5.64 -3.12 -2.34
N GLU A 46 6.80 -3.74 -2.57
CA GLU A 46 8.07 -3.03 -2.81
C GLU A 46 7.93 -2.08 -4.01
N TYR A 47 7.34 -2.55 -5.11
CA TYR A 47 7.10 -1.71 -6.27
C TYR A 47 6.17 -0.53 -5.95
N LEU A 48 5.11 -0.74 -5.17
CA LEU A 48 4.22 0.34 -4.72
C LEU A 48 4.99 1.40 -3.93
N LEU A 49 5.92 0.99 -3.06
CA LEU A 49 6.75 1.90 -2.28
C LEU A 49 7.66 2.77 -3.15
N ASP A 50 8.07 2.32 -4.33
CA ASP A 50 8.86 3.10 -5.29
C ASP A 50 8.01 4.08 -6.14
N LEU A 51 6.71 3.82 -6.31
CA LEU A 51 5.85 4.69 -7.12
C LEU A 51 5.55 6.03 -6.44
N ARG A 52 5.31 7.10 -7.19
CA ARG A 52 4.77 8.33 -6.58
C ARG A 52 3.31 8.12 -6.22
N ALA A 53 2.96 8.36 -4.95
CA ALA A 53 1.57 8.38 -4.53
C ALA A 53 0.81 9.50 -5.27
N PRO A 54 -0.39 9.22 -5.81
CA PRO A 54 -1.15 10.21 -6.57
C PRO A 54 -1.80 11.29 -5.69
N ASP A 55 -2.07 10.97 -4.42
CA ASP A 55 -2.73 11.83 -3.45
C ASP A 55 -2.33 11.44 -2.01
N LEU A 56 -2.92 12.14 -1.02
CA LEU A 56 -2.67 11.87 0.39
C LEU A 56 -3.16 10.48 0.82
N ALA A 57 -4.24 9.96 0.23
CA ALA A 57 -4.72 8.61 0.51
C ALA A 57 -3.69 7.56 0.07
N GLY A 58 -3.05 7.77 -1.08
CA GLY A 58 -1.95 6.94 -1.54
C GLY A 58 -0.73 6.99 -0.62
N VAL A 59 -0.40 8.15 -0.04
CA VAL A 59 0.65 8.25 0.98
C VAL A 59 0.29 7.48 2.24
N ILE A 60 -0.96 7.60 2.73
CA ILE A 60 -1.45 6.85 3.89
C ILE A 60 -1.32 5.35 3.64
N ARG A 61 -1.71 4.86 2.45
CA ARG A 61 -1.57 3.44 2.07
C ARG A 61 -0.13 2.93 2.16
N LYS A 62 0.86 3.75 1.79
CA LYS A 62 2.28 3.38 1.95
C LYS A 62 2.72 3.31 3.40
N LEU A 63 2.24 4.24 4.23
CA LEU A 63 2.55 4.24 5.65
C LEU A 63 1.92 3.03 6.35
N ASP A 64 0.69 2.67 5.97
CA ASP A 64 0.04 1.43 6.41
C ASP A 64 0.91 0.20 6.07
N LEU A 65 1.43 0.12 4.83
CA LEU A 65 2.31 -0.97 4.41
C LEU A 65 3.67 -0.97 5.14
N LEU A 66 4.34 0.17 5.23
CA LEU A 66 5.65 0.29 5.91
C LEU A 66 5.59 -0.02 7.40
N TRP A 67 4.43 0.22 8.02
CA TRP A 67 4.25 0.05 9.45
C TRP A 67 3.44 -1.19 9.81
N GLU A 68 2.98 -2.01 8.87
CA GLU A 68 2.05 -3.12 9.12
C GLU A 68 2.42 -3.96 10.35
N GLU A 69 3.64 -4.52 10.40
CA GLU A 69 4.11 -5.30 11.55
C GLU A 69 4.15 -4.49 12.86
N GLN A 70 4.45 -3.19 12.75
CA GLN A 70 4.62 -2.27 13.87
C GLN A 70 3.29 -1.68 14.35
N LEU A 71 2.22 -1.74 13.56
CA LEU A 71 0.89 -1.27 13.96
C LEU A 71 0.20 -2.26 14.89
N HIS A 72 0.64 -3.53 14.88
CA HIS A 72 0.12 -4.58 15.76
C HIS A 72 0.92 -4.76 17.05
N GLY A 73 1.97 -3.96 17.25
CA GLY A 73 2.74 -3.96 18.49
C GLY A 73 1.96 -3.40 19.68
N GLN A 74 2.29 -3.87 20.88
CA GLN A 74 1.68 -3.39 22.15
C GLN A 74 2.54 -2.31 22.84
N ASP A 75 3.43 -1.66 22.09
CA ASP A 75 4.31 -0.63 22.62
C ASP A 75 3.81 0.79 22.29
N GLN A 76 4.33 1.77 23.01
CA GLN A 76 3.96 3.17 22.84
C GLN A 76 4.24 3.69 21.42
N VAL A 77 5.23 3.12 20.72
CA VAL A 77 5.60 3.56 19.36
C VAL A 77 4.54 3.10 18.36
N SER A 78 3.99 1.91 18.56
CA SER A 78 2.88 1.33 17.79
C SER A 78 1.64 2.21 17.92
N ASP A 79 1.27 2.56 19.17
CA ASP A 79 0.15 3.48 19.45
C ASP A 79 0.32 4.84 18.76
N GLN A 80 1.53 5.39 18.77
CA GLN A 80 1.82 6.67 18.11
C GLN A 80 1.65 6.60 16.59
N LYS A 81 2.05 5.49 15.95
CA LYS A 81 1.89 5.29 14.50
C LYS A 81 0.41 5.19 14.11
N VAL A 82 -0.39 4.47 14.91
CA VAL A 82 -1.84 4.41 14.73
C VAL A 82 -2.45 5.81 14.81
N LEU A 83 -2.09 6.60 15.84
CA LEU A 83 -2.57 7.97 15.98
C LEU A 83 -2.20 8.86 14.78
N ILE A 84 -0.96 8.76 14.28
CA ILE A 84 -0.52 9.50 13.09
C ILE A 84 -1.36 9.12 11.86
N LEU A 85 -1.61 7.84 11.64
CA LEU A 85 -2.42 7.38 10.51
C LEU A 85 -3.86 7.87 10.61
N ASP A 86 -4.46 7.80 11.81
CA ASP A 86 -5.82 8.27 12.04
C ASP A 86 -5.95 9.79 11.82
N ASP A 87 -4.97 10.58 12.28
CA ASP A 87 -4.93 12.01 12.00
C ASP A 87 -4.80 12.30 10.50
N LEU A 88 -3.94 11.57 9.79
CA LEU A 88 -3.80 11.73 8.34
C LEU A 88 -5.08 11.35 7.59
N ARG A 89 -5.76 10.27 7.98
CA ARG A 89 -7.06 9.85 7.41
C ARG A 89 -8.14 10.91 7.64
N ARG A 90 -8.19 11.48 8.84
CA ARG A 90 -9.10 12.59 9.18
C ARG A 90 -8.82 13.83 8.32
N LEU A 91 -7.55 14.18 8.11
CA LEU A 91 -7.17 15.34 7.31
C LEU A 91 -7.37 15.12 5.79
N ALA A 92 -7.26 13.89 5.30
CA ALA A 92 -7.47 13.56 3.88
C ALA A 92 -8.95 13.63 3.44
N THR A 93 -9.88 13.62 4.40
CA THR A 93 -11.33 13.65 4.15
C THR A 93 -11.97 15.01 4.42
N ALA A 94 -11.19 15.98 4.92
CA ALA A 94 -11.62 17.34 5.24
C ALA A 94 -11.39 18.31 4.07
#